data_AF-A0A919EZ64-F1
#
_entry.id   AF-A0A919EZ64-F1
#
_cell.length_a   1.000
_cell.length_b   1.000
_cell.length_c   1.000
_cell.angle_alpha   90.00
_cell.angle_beta   90.00
_cell.angle_gamma   90.00
#
_symmetry.space_group_name_H-M   'P 1'
#
loop_
_entity.id
_entity.type
_entity.pdbx_description
1 polymer ?
#
loop_
_entity_poly.entity_id
_entity_poly.type
_entity_poly.pdbx_seq_one_letter_code
_entity_poly.pdbx_strand_id
1 'polypeptide(L)'
;MSRSQRSPLLLAGLLAAAGVAHFATPRTFDAIVPRALPGPPRAWTYGSGAVELALAAGIAAPGTRAPAARAAAAFFVGVFPANVQMAVDWRDRPAPLKTAALARLPLQLPLVLWARAVARGGAGRS
;
A
#
# COMPACT_ATOMS: atom_id res chain seq x y z
N MET A 1 -17.20 -11.95 15.52
CA MET A 1 -17.00 -11.14 14.29
C MET A 1 -17.27 -12.00 13.06
N SER A 2 -18.24 -11.64 12.21
CA SER A 2 -18.49 -12.34 10.94
C SER A 2 -17.28 -12.23 10.01
N ARG A 3 -17.03 -13.24 9.15
CA ARG A 3 -15.94 -13.23 8.16
C ARG A 3 -15.91 -11.94 7.32
N SER A 4 -17.08 -11.31 7.14
CA SER A 4 -17.28 -10.04 6.42
C SER A 4 -16.60 -8.81 7.07
N GLN A 5 -16.50 -8.75 8.41
CA GLN A 5 -15.85 -7.63 9.12
C GLN A 5 -14.34 -7.83 9.33
N ARG A 6 -13.85 -9.08 9.27
CA ARG A 6 -12.42 -9.39 9.41
C ARG A 6 -11.61 -8.89 8.21
N SER A 7 -12.16 -9.03 7.00
CA SER A 7 -11.47 -8.65 5.76
C SER A 7 -11.09 -7.15 5.68
N PRO A 8 -11.99 -6.19 5.96
CA PRO A 8 -11.62 -4.77 6.02
C PRO A 8 -10.57 -4.44 7.08
N LEU A 9 -10.66 -5.04 8.26
CA LEU A 9 -9.73 -4.77 9.35
C LEU A 9 -8.34 -5.36 9.09
N LEU A 10 -8.26 -6.50 8.41
CA LEU A 10 -6.99 -7.06 7.96
C LEU A 10 -6.33 -6.15 6.91
N LEU A 11 -7.10 -5.60 5.96
CA LEU A 11 -6.59 -4.64 4.98
C LEU A 11 -6.13 -3.34 5.67
N ALA A 12 -6.91 -2.83 6.63
CA ALA A 12 -6.55 -1.68 7.44
C ALA A 12 -5.27 -1.94 8.25
N GLY A 13 -5.15 -3.11 8.88
CA GLY A 13 -3.96 -3.51 9.63
C GLY A 13 -2.71 -3.60 8.76
N LEU A 14 -2.84 -4.14 7.53
CA LEU A 14 -1.76 -4.18 6.56
C LEU A 14 -1.29 -2.78 6.16
N LEU A 15 -2.23 -1.87 5.84
CA LEU A 15 -1.91 -0.48 5.51
C LEU A 15 -1.31 0.28 6.69
N ALA A 16 -1.82 0.05 7.91
CA ALA A 16 -1.28 0.66 9.11
C ALA A 16 0.16 0.23 9.37
N ALA A 17 0.45 -1.08 9.26
CA ALA A 17 1.79 -1.61 9.42
C ALA A 17 2.76 -1.07 8.35
N ALA A 18 2.32 -0.99 7.09
CA ALA A 18 3.09 -0.39 6.01
C ALA A 18 3.35 1.11 6.26
N GLY A 19 2.33 1.85 6.68
CA GLY A 19 2.46 3.27 6.99
C GLY A 19 3.44 3.52 8.13
N VAL A 20 3.35 2.75 9.22
CA VAL A 20 4.34 2.82 10.32
C VAL A 20 5.75 2.47 9.84
N ALA A 21 5.91 1.47 8.97
CA ALA A 21 7.21 1.09 8.43
C ALA A 21 7.86 2.25 7.64
N HIS A 22 7.09 3.05 6.89
CA HIS A 22 7.61 4.24 6.20
C HIS A 22 8.23 5.25 7.16
N PHE A 23 7.76 5.35 8.41
CA PHE A 23 8.36 6.24 9.42
C PHE A 23 9.49 5.58 10.20
N ALA A 24 9.37 4.27 10.47
CA ALA A 24 10.33 3.51 11.27
C ALA A 24 11.63 3.19 10.50
N THR A 25 11.53 2.82 9.22
CA THR A 25 12.67 2.43 8.37
C THR A 25 12.72 3.24 7.07
N PRO A 26 12.72 4.58 7.13
CA PRO A 26 12.41 5.42 5.99
C PRO A 26 13.50 5.34 4.89
N ARG A 27 14.75 5.01 5.25
CA ARG A 27 15.86 4.83 4.30
C ARG A 27 15.62 3.70 3.30
N THR A 28 14.94 2.63 3.71
CA THR A 28 14.59 1.52 2.82
C THR A 28 13.61 1.96 1.75
N PHE A 29 12.66 2.81 2.11
CA PHE A 29 11.63 3.34 1.22
C PHE A 29 12.16 4.45 0.31
N ASP A 30 13.07 5.31 0.80
CA ASP A 30 13.70 6.32 -0.06
C ASP A 30 14.41 5.71 -1.27
N ALA A 31 15.04 4.55 -1.09
CA ALA A 31 15.74 3.84 -2.15
C ALA A 31 14.79 3.27 -3.23
N ILE A 32 13.48 3.30 -2.98
CA ILE A 32 12.42 2.82 -3.87
C ILE A 32 11.74 4.00 -4.60
N VAL A 33 11.84 5.22 -4.05
CA VAL A 33 11.21 6.40 -4.65
C VAL A 33 11.78 6.63 -6.06
N PRO A 34 10.94 6.69 -7.10
CA PRO A 34 11.40 6.94 -8.46
C PRO A 34 12.21 8.22 -8.59
N ARG A 35 13.37 8.15 -9.23
CA ARG A 35 14.24 9.31 -9.52
C ARG A 35 13.56 10.41 -10.34
N ALA A 36 12.48 10.08 -11.05
CA ALA A 36 11.71 11.02 -11.86
C ALA A 36 10.79 11.93 -11.01
N LEU A 37 10.55 11.61 -9.74
CA LEU A 37 9.71 12.44 -8.87
C LEU A 37 10.49 13.67 -8.38
N PRO A 38 9.89 14.88 -8.40
CA PRO A 38 10.54 16.08 -7.92
C PRO A 38 10.67 16.07 -6.40
N GLY A 39 11.75 16.67 -5.89
CA GLY A 39 11.99 16.84 -4.46
C GLY A 39 12.70 15.66 -3.77
N PRO A 40 12.90 15.74 -2.45
CA PRO A 40 13.67 14.73 -1.72
C PRO A 40 12.87 13.42 -1.55
N PRO A 41 13.48 12.24 -1.77
CA PRO A 41 12.84 10.95 -1.55
C PRO A 41 12.18 10.79 -0.17
N ARG A 42 12.80 11.37 0.87
CA ARG A 42 12.29 11.39 2.24
C ARG A 42 10.88 11.99 2.35
N ALA A 43 10.59 13.05 1.58
CA ALA A 43 9.28 13.69 1.61
C ALA A 43 8.21 12.77 1.02
N TRP A 44 8.52 12.07 -0.06
CA TRP A 44 7.65 11.06 -0.66
C TRP A 44 7.44 9.86 0.28
N THR A 45 8.50 9.37 0.92
CA THR A 45 8.42 8.29 1.91
C THR A 45 7.43 8.63 3.03
N TYR A 46 7.56 9.81 3.66
CA TYR A 46 6.66 10.22 4.73
C TYR A 46 5.24 10.57 4.23
N GLY A 47 5.14 11.19 3.05
CA GLY A 47 3.84 11.47 2.43
C GLY A 47 3.05 10.19 2.14
N SER A 48 3.70 9.19 1.54
CA SER A 48 3.11 7.86 1.31
C SER A 48 2.73 7.19 2.62
N GLY A 49 3.60 7.21 3.64
CA GLY A 49 3.29 6.66 4.95
C GLY A 49 2.06 7.32 5.61
N ALA A 50 1.94 8.65 5.52
CA ALA A 50 0.78 9.37 6.04
C ALA A 50 -0.52 8.99 5.30
N VAL A 51 -0.45 8.85 3.97
CA VAL A 51 -1.59 8.40 3.15
C VAL A 51 -2.02 6.99 3.54
N GLU A 52 -1.08 6.06 3.71
CA GLU A 52 -1.39 4.68 4.13
C GLU A 52 -2.08 4.64 5.50
N LEU A 53 -1.61 5.42 6.47
CA LEU A 53 -2.25 5.53 7.79
C LEU A 53 -3.67 6.12 7.70
N ALA A 54 -3.86 7.16 6.88
CA ALA A 54 -5.18 7.75 6.66
C ALA A 54 -6.16 6.75 6.01
N LEU A 55 -5.69 5.98 5.01
CA LEU A 55 -6.46 4.91 4.37
C LEU A 55 -6.79 3.79 5.36
N ALA A 56 -5.85 3.39 6.22
CA ALA A 56 -6.09 2.39 7.25
C ALA A 56 -7.20 2.83 8.22
N ALA A 57 -7.11 4.05 8.74
CA ALA A 57 -8.14 4.63 9.61
C ALA A 57 -9.50 4.71 8.89
N GLY A 58 -9.51 5.17 7.64
CA GLY A 58 -10.72 5.28 6.83
C GLY A 58 -11.39 3.93 6.53
N ILE A 59 -10.62 2.86 6.33
CA ILE A 59 -11.15 1.49 6.12
C ILE A 59 -11.68 0.89 7.42
N ALA A 60 -11.02 1.16 8.55
CA ALA A 60 -11.44 0.69 9.86
C ALA A 60 -12.81 1.27 10.26
N ALA A 61 -13.04 2.56 9.99
CA ALA A 61 -14.31 3.23 10.24
C ALA A 61 -15.40 2.82 9.24
N PRO A 62 -16.54 2.24 9.69
CA PRO A 62 -17.59 1.74 8.78
C PRO A 62 -18.15 2.79 7.81
N GLY A 63 -18.35 4.03 8.26
CA GLY A 63 -18.93 5.11 7.46
C GLY A 63 -18.04 5.61 6.32
N THR A 64 -16.72 5.45 6.43
CA THR A 64 -15.74 5.88 5.40
C THR A 64 -15.12 4.71 4.66
N ARG A 65 -15.49 3.48 5.00
CA ARG A 65 -14.82 2.27 4.50
C ARG A 65 -14.86 2.13 2.99
N ALA A 66 -16.03 2.36 2.38
CA ALA A 66 -16.20 2.22 0.94
C ALA A 66 -15.34 3.22 0.15
N PRO A 67 -15.39 4.54 0.40
CA PRO A 67 -14.51 5.49 -0.28
C PRO A 67 -13.04 5.26 0.05
N ALA A 68 -12.68 4.96 1.31
CA ALA A 68 -11.29 4.70 1.69
C ALA A 68 -10.72 3.44 1.00
N ALA A 69 -11.50 2.38 0.86
CA ALA A 69 -11.06 1.18 0.14
C ALA A 69 -10.92 1.40 -1.38
N ARG A 70 -11.74 2.28 -1.98
CA ARG A 70 -11.53 2.70 -3.39
C ARG A 70 -10.25 3.52 -3.53
N ALA A 71 -10.02 4.45 -2.61
CA ALA A 71 -8.80 5.25 -2.58
C ALA A 71 -7.56 4.36 -2.35
N ALA A 72 -7.64 3.33 -1.51
CA ALA A 72 -6.57 2.35 -1.33
C ALA A 72 -6.29 1.55 -2.61
N ALA A 73 -7.32 1.14 -3.35
CA ALA A 73 -7.12 0.50 -4.65
C ALA A 73 -6.41 1.42 -5.64
N ALA A 74 -6.79 2.71 -5.70
CA ALA A 74 -6.12 3.70 -6.54
C ALA A 74 -4.67 3.96 -6.08
N PHE A 75 -4.43 4.04 -4.78
CA PHE A 75 -3.10 4.19 -4.19
C PHE A 75 -2.20 3.01 -4.55
N PHE A 76 -2.68 1.77 -4.41
CA PHE A 76 -1.95 0.59 -4.86
C PHE A 76 -1.60 0.66 -6.34
N VAL A 77 -2.50 1.12 -7.22
CA VAL A 77 -2.13 1.31 -8.64
C VAL A 77 -1.07 2.41 -8.79
N GLY A 78 -1.21 3.52 -8.06
CA GLY A 78 -0.28 4.65 -8.11
C GLY A 78 1.15 4.33 -7.67
N VAL A 79 1.34 3.42 -6.72
CA VAL A 79 2.68 2.99 -6.27
C VAL A 79 3.30 1.88 -7.14
N PHE A 80 2.57 1.34 -8.13
CA PHE A 80 3.08 0.30 -9.02
C PHE A 80 4.34 0.70 -9.79
N PRO A 81 4.44 1.91 -10.38
CA PRO A 81 5.67 2.33 -11.04
C PRO A 81 6.89 2.33 -10.11
N ALA A 82 6.73 2.68 -8.83
CA ALA A 82 7.81 2.63 -7.84
C ALA A 82 8.27 1.19 -7.57
N ASN A 83 7.34 0.24 -7.46
CA ASN A 83 7.70 -1.17 -7.31
C ASN A 83 8.38 -1.76 -8.55
N VAL A 84 7.98 -1.34 -9.75
CA VAL A 84 8.68 -1.70 -11.01
C VAL A 84 10.10 -1.14 -11.03
N GLN A 85 10.26 0.14 -10.69
CA GLN A 85 11.58 0.79 -10.64
C GLN A 85 12.49 0.07 -9.63
N MET A 86 12.00 -0.27 -8.44
CA MET A 86 12.76 -1.06 -7.47
C MET A 86 13.14 -2.44 -7.99
N ALA A 87 12.25 -3.15 -8.70
CA ALA A 87 12.59 -4.45 -9.29
C ALA A 87 13.72 -4.32 -10.34
N VAL A 88 13.73 -3.22 -11.09
CA VAL A 88 14.81 -2.90 -12.04
C VAL A 88 16.10 -2.55 -11.29
N ASP A 89 16.05 -1.66 -10.31
CA ASP A 89 17.24 -1.21 -9.56
C ASP A 89 17.85 -2.34 -8.71
N TRP A 90 17.02 -3.30 -8.26
CA TRP A 90 17.45 -4.41 -7.40
C TRP A 90 17.81 -5.68 -8.19
N ARG A 91 17.85 -5.63 -9.53
CA ARG A 91 18.13 -6.80 -10.38
C ARG A 91 19.51 -7.45 -10.13
N ASP A 92 20.46 -6.64 -9.63
CA ASP A 92 21.84 -7.01 -9.34
C ASP A 92 22.11 -7.17 -7.82
N ARG A 93 21.07 -7.03 -6.98
CA ARG A 93 21.18 -7.21 -5.52
C ARG A 93 21.16 -8.70 -5.15
N PRO A 94 21.60 -9.07 -3.92
CA PRO A 94 21.53 -10.44 -3.44
C PRO A 94 20.14 -11.06 -3.61
N ALA A 95 20.10 -12.36 -3.92
CA ALA A 95 18.89 -13.09 -4.29
C ALA A 95 17.67 -12.83 -3.38
N PRO A 96 17.78 -12.75 -2.04
CA PRO A 96 16.62 -12.46 -1.19
C PRO A 96 15.93 -11.12 -1.50
N LEU A 97 16.72 -10.07 -1.74
CA LEU A 97 16.19 -8.73 -2.04
C LEU A 97 15.57 -8.68 -3.44
N LYS A 98 16.26 -9.27 -4.42
CA LYS A 98 15.76 -9.38 -5.80
C LYS A 98 14.43 -10.13 -5.85
N THR A 99 14.35 -11.29 -5.19
CA THR A 99 13.12 -12.09 -5.13
C THR A 99 12.00 -11.34 -4.42
N ALA A 100 12.28 -10.63 -3.32
CA ALA A 100 11.27 -9.82 -2.65
C ALA A 100 10.75 -8.68 -3.55
N ALA A 101 11.61 -8.03 -4.32
CA ALA A 101 11.19 -6.98 -5.25
C ALA A 101 10.34 -7.53 -6.41
N LEU A 102 10.73 -8.67 -6.98
CA LEU A 102 9.97 -9.34 -8.03
C LEU A 102 8.62 -9.86 -7.53
N ALA A 103 8.57 -10.40 -6.31
CA ALA A 103 7.33 -10.92 -5.70
C ALA A 103 6.30 -9.82 -5.42
N ARG A 104 6.74 -8.58 -5.18
CA ARG A 104 5.84 -7.43 -4.96
C ARG A 104 5.00 -7.08 -6.19
N LEU A 105 5.52 -7.31 -7.39
CA LEU A 105 4.81 -7.00 -8.65
C LEU A 105 3.50 -7.80 -8.80
N PRO A 106 3.50 -9.15 -8.77
CA PRO A 106 2.27 -9.92 -8.87
C PRO A 106 1.40 -9.79 -7.61
N LEU A 107 1.99 -9.58 -6.42
CA LEU A 107 1.24 -9.41 -5.17
C LEU A 107 0.35 -8.17 -5.16
N GLN A 108 0.67 -7.17 -5.97
CA GLN A 108 -0.11 -5.95 -6.05
C GLN A 108 -1.52 -6.17 -6.62
N LEU A 109 -1.67 -7.13 -7.54
CA LEU A 109 -2.95 -7.44 -8.17
C LEU A 109 -3.98 -7.98 -7.14
N PRO A 110 -3.65 -8.99 -6.30
CA PRO A 110 -4.50 -9.37 -5.17
C PRO A 110 -4.86 -8.22 -4.23
N LEU A 111 -3.93 -7.31 -3.92
CA LEU A 111 -4.20 -6.17 -3.01
C LEU A 111 -5.23 -5.19 -3.60
N VAL A 112 -5.11 -4.86 -4.89
CA VAL A 112 -6.10 -4.03 -5.60
C VAL A 112 -7.47 -4.70 -5.62
N LEU A 113 -7.52 -5.99 -5.95
CA LEU A 113 -8.78 -6.75 -5.99
C LEU A 113 -9.42 -6.86 -4.60
N TRP A 114 -8.61 -7.05 -3.56
CA TRP A 114 -9.07 -7.09 -2.17
C TRP A 114 -9.65 -5.75 -1.73
N ALA A 115 -8.96 -4.64 -2.00
CA ALA A 115 -9.48 -3.30 -1.72
C ALA A 115 -10.80 -3.03 -2.45
N ARG A 116 -10.93 -3.44 -3.72
CA ARG A 116 -12.20 -3.35 -4.47
C ARG A 116 -13.30 -4.24 -3.87
N ALA A 117 -12.97 -5.42 -3.35
CA ALA A 117 -13.93 -6.28 -2.67
C ALA A 117 -14.41 -5.66 -1.34
N VAL A 118 -13.51 -5.07 -0.55
CA VAL A 118 -13.86 -4.33 0.67
C VAL A 118 -14.77 -3.13 0.35
N ALA A 119 -14.47 -2.39 -0.71
CA ALA A 119 -15.28 -1.26 -1.15
C ALA A 119 -16.72 -1.67 -1.51
N ARG A 120 -16.89 -2.76 -2.27
CA ARG A 120 -18.21 -3.31 -2.65
C ARG A 120 -18.99 -3.82 -1.44
N GLY A 121 -18.33 -4.50 -0.51
CA GLY A 121 -18.95 -4.98 0.71
C GLY A 121 -19.37 -3.87 1.67
N GLY A 122 -18.63 -2.75 1.71
CA GLY A 122 -18.99 -1.57 2.48
C GLY A 122 -20.22 -0.84 1.93
N ALA A 123 -20.29 -0.66 0.61
CA ALA A 123 -21.39 0.06 -0.05
C ALA A 123 -22.75 -0.65 0.04
N GLY A 124 -22.79 -1.98 0.22
CA GLY A 124 -24.04 -2.73 0.40
C GLY A 124 -24.51 -2.87 1.85
N ARG A 125 -23.84 -2.22 2.81
CA ARG A 125 -24.15 -2.26 4.26
C ARG A 125 -24.33 -0.87 4.87
N SER A 126 -24.26 0.17 4.04
CA SER A 126 -24.58 1.57 4.36
C SER A 126 -25.98 1.86 3.85
#